data_AF-A0A0F9P8G0-F1
#
_entry.id   AF-A0A0F9P8G0-F1
#
_cell.length_a   1.000
_cell.length_b   1.000
_cell.length_c   1.000
_cell.angle_alpha   90.00
_cell.angle_beta   90.00
_cell.angle_gamma   90.00
#
_symmetry.space_group_name_H-M   'P 1'
#
loop_
_entity.id
_entity.type
_entity.pdbx_description
1 polymer ?
#
loop_
_entity_poly.entity_id
_entity_poly.type
_entity_poly.pdbx_seq_one_letter_code
_entity_poly.pdbx_strand_id
1 'polypeptide(L)'
;MKTKEQITKEIEALKTIRPNVRPTTFFGDNNLAALDAQIQVLEEYMDEDEIWDEWPEEERDEYVRSSALHAFDWTNDDEDPDDGSLAEDWPLKEKPE
;
A
#
# COMPACT_ATOMS: atom_id res chain seq x y z
N MET A 1 5.65 12.40 9.98
CA MET A 1 4.42 11.63 10.24
C MET A 1 3.19 12.35 9.70
N LYS A 2 2.35 11.64 8.94
CA LYS A 2 1.10 12.14 8.34
C LYS A 2 0.00 12.29 9.39
N THR A 3 -0.94 13.20 9.11
CA THR A 3 -2.13 13.41 9.96
C THR A 3 -3.24 12.41 9.64
N LYS A 4 -4.17 12.22 10.57
CA LYS A 4 -5.36 11.36 10.35
C LYS A 4 -6.18 11.76 9.12
N GLU A 5 -6.27 13.07 8.83
CA GLU A 5 -6.96 13.57 7.64
C GLU A 5 -6.22 13.19 6.35
N GLN A 6 -4.89 13.20 6.36
CA GLN A 6 -4.08 12.77 5.22
C GLN A 6 -4.20 11.26 5.01
N ILE A 7 -4.08 10.47 6.08
CA ILE A 7 -4.25 9.01 6.04
C ILE A 7 -5.64 8.63 5.53
N THR A 8 -6.69 9.31 6.00
CA THR A 8 -8.07 9.06 5.52
C THR A 8 -8.23 9.33 4.03
N LYS A 9 -7.68 10.45 3.54
CA LYS A 9 -7.69 10.78 2.11
C LYS A 9 -6.95 9.74 1.28
N GLU A 10 -5.84 9.24 1.79
CA GLU A 10 -5.03 8.23 1.11
C GLU A 10 -5.78 6.89 1.01
N ILE A 11 -6.40 6.44 2.12
CA ILE A 11 -7.25 5.26 2.12
C ILE A 11 -8.40 5.40 1.10
N GLU A 12 -9.04 6.57 1.04
CA GLU A 12 -10.09 6.84 0.04
C GLU A 12 -9.56 6.79 -1.40
N ALA A 13 -8.36 7.32 -1.65
CA ALA A 13 -7.71 7.26 -2.96
C ALA A 13 -7.40 5.81 -3.37
N LEU A 14 -6.76 5.03 -2.48
CA LEU A 14 -6.44 3.61 -2.68
C LEU A 14 -7.71 2.79 -2.95
N LYS A 15 -8.77 2.98 -2.16
CA LYS A 15 -10.07 2.29 -2.38
C LYS A 15 -10.71 2.69 -3.70
N THR A 16 -10.55 3.94 -4.13
CA THR A 16 -11.09 4.44 -5.40
C THR A 16 -10.41 3.80 -6.59
N ILE A 17 -9.08 3.66 -6.57
CA ILE A 17 -8.33 3.09 -7.69
C ILE A 17 -8.36 1.55 -7.70
N ARG A 18 -8.56 0.90 -6.54
CA ARG A 18 -8.52 -0.56 -6.38
C ARG A 18 -9.26 -1.35 -7.47
N PRO A 19 -10.50 -1.01 -7.88
CA PRO A 19 -11.21 -1.75 -8.94
C PRO A 19 -10.50 -1.69 -10.31
N ASN A 20 -9.76 -0.61 -10.54
CA ASN A 20 -9.00 -0.34 -11.76
C ASN A 20 -7.56 -0.86 -11.69
N VAL A 21 -7.04 -1.29 -10.53
CA VAL A 21 -5.71 -1.89 -10.42
C VAL A 21 -5.65 -3.23 -11.17
N ARG A 22 -4.56 -3.45 -11.91
CA ARG A 22 -4.27 -4.73 -12.55
C ARG A 22 -4.04 -5.79 -11.49
N PRO A 23 -4.71 -6.96 -11.54
CA PRO A 23 -4.67 -7.90 -10.42
C PRO A 23 -3.29 -8.44 -10.06
N THR A 24 -2.43 -8.65 -11.05
CA THR A 24 -1.12 -9.25 -10.85
C THR A 24 -0.03 -8.54 -11.63
N THR A 25 1.22 -8.64 -11.16
CA THR A 25 2.42 -8.21 -11.89
C THR A 25 2.72 -9.16 -13.06
N PHE A 26 3.74 -8.82 -13.85
CA PHE A 26 4.28 -9.71 -14.87
C PHE A 26 4.93 -10.97 -14.28
N PHE A 27 5.48 -10.89 -13.06
CA PHE A 27 6.17 -11.98 -12.38
C PHE A 27 5.23 -12.88 -11.56
N GLY A 28 3.96 -12.50 -11.44
CA GLY A 28 2.92 -13.29 -10.78
C GLY A 28 2.52 -12.79 -9.39
N ASP A 29 3.10 -11.68 -8.92
CA ASP A 29 2.77 -11.10 -7.62
C ASP A 29 1.35 -10.52 -7.63
N ASN A 30 0.70 -10.52 -6.48
CA ASN A 30 -0.69 -10.09 -6.34
C ASN A 30 -0.79 -8.62 -5.93
N ASN A 31 -1.00 -7.73 -6.90
CA ASN A 31 -1.17 -6.30 -6.68
C ASN A 31 -2.38 -5.98 -5.79
N LEU A 32 -3.47 -6.74 -5.90
CA LEU A 32 -4.66 -6.47 -5.09
C LEU A 32 -4.41 -6.80 -3.62
N ALA A 33 -3.71 -7.90 -3.34
CA ALA A 33 -3.32 -8.25 -1.98
C ALA A 33 -2.35 -7.22 -1.40
N ALA A 34 -1.37 -6.77 -2.19
CA ALA A 34 -0.43 -5.75 -1.76
C ALA A 34 -1.10 -4.38 -1.50
N LEU A 35 -2.04 -3.96 -2.36
CA LEU A 35 -2.85 -2.77 -2.13
C LEU A 35 -3.75 -2.91 -0.91
N ASP A 36 -4.39 -4.07 -0.72
CA ASP A 36 -5.21 -4.34 0.45
C ASP A 36 -4.38 -4.28 1.74
N ALA A 37 -3.13 -4.74 1.70
CA ALA A 37 -2.21 -4.63 2.83
C ALA A 37 -1.84 -3.17 3.14
N GLN A 38 -1.61 -2.31 2.14
CA GLN A 38 -1.44 -0.87 2.37
C GLN A 38 -2.65 -0.26 3.07
N ILE A 39 -3.86 -0.57 2.59
CA ILE A 39 -5.09 -0.08 3.21
C ILE A 39 -5.18 -0.56 4.66
N GLN A 40 -4.87 -1.83 4.92
CA GLN A 40 -4.96 -2.41 6.26
C GLN A 40 -4.00 -1.70 7.24
N VAL A 41 -2.74 -1.48 6.84
CA VAL A 41 -1.77 -0.73 7.66
C VAL A 41 -2.28 0.67 8.00
N LEU A 42 -2.83 1.38 7.02
CA LEU A 42 -3.36 2.74 7.23
C LEU A 42 -4.65 2.76 8.07
N GLU A 43 -5.52 1.76 7.93
CA GLU A 43 -6.79 1.65 8.67
C GLU A 43 -6.57 1.25 10.13
N GLU A 44 -5.69 0.29 10.37
CA GLU A 44 -5.43 -0.28 11.69
C GLU A 44 -4.29 0.44 12.42
N TYR A 45 -3.56 1.33 11.73
CA TYR A 45 -2.35 2.00 12.23
C TYR A 45 -1.29 0.97 12.67
N MET A 46 -1.10 -0.07 11.86
CA MET A 46 -0.19 -1.16 12.17
C MET A 46 1.23 -0.64 12.32
N ASP A 47 1.95 -1.13 13.33
CA ASP A 47 3.39 -0.93 13.44
C ASP A 47 4.19 -1.98 12.66
N GLU A 48 5.51 -1.79 12.58
CA GLU A 48 6.40 -2.69 11.84
C GLU A 48 6.31 -4.14 12.36
N ASP A 49 6.27 -4.34 13.68
CA ASP A 49 6.19 -5.68 14.28
C ASP A 49 4.87 -6.37 13.89
N GLU A 50 3.74 -5.66 13.95
CA GLU A 50 2.43 -6.14 13.51
C GLU A 50 2.42 -6.51 12.01
N ILE A 51 3.14 -5.75 11.17
CA ILE A 51 3.28 -6.05 9.73
C ILE A 51 4.07 -7.35 9.51
N TRP A 52 5.16 -7.56 10.26
CA TRP A 52 5.96 -8.79 10.17
C TRP A 52 5.23 -10.02 10.72
N ASP A 53 4.34 -9.84 11.69
CA ASP A 53 3.49 -10.90 12.22
C ASP A 53 2.38 -11.29 11.24
N GLU A 54 1.74 -10.32 10.56
CA GLU A 54 0.67 -10.57 9.58
C GLU A 54 1.23 -11.11 8.24
N TRP A 55 2.37 -10.59 7.78
CA TRP A 55 3.04 -11.01 6.54
C TRP A 55 4.49 -11.46 6.81
N PRO A 56 4.68 -12.69 7.31
CA PRO A 56 5.99 -13.21 7.73
C PRO A 56 6.97 -13.37 6.56
N GLU A 57 8.23 -13.68 6.88
CA GLU A 57 9.36 -13.84 5.95
C GLU A 57 9.26 -15.10 5.04
N GLU A 58 8.09 -15.30 4.43
CA GLU A 58 7.85 -16.26 3.37
C GLU A 58 7.92 -15.54 2.01
N GLU A 59 8.55 -16.19 1.02
CA GLU A 59 8.75 -15.63 -0.34
C GLU A 59 7.42 -15.23 -1.02
N ARG A 60 6.33 -15.93 -0.71
CA ARG A 60 4.99 -15.63 -1.25
C ARG A 60 4.40 -14.31 -0.72
N ASP A 61 4.84 -13.87 0.45
CA ASP A 61 4.29 -12.74 1.18
C ASP A 61 5.23 -11.51 1.08
N GLU A 62 6.42 -11.66 0.50
CA GLU A 62 7.42 -10.59 0.35
C GLU A 62 6.85 -9.35 -0.35
N TYR A 63 6.15 -9.53 -1.47
CA TYR A 63 5.58 -8.41 -2.22
C TYR A 63 4.46 -7.69 -1.44
N VAL A 64 3.64 -8.45 -0.71
CA VAL A 64 2.54 -7.91 0.09
C VAL A 64 3.11 -7.15 1.30
N ARG A 65 4.07 -7.76 2.02
CA ARG A 65 4.77 -7.12 3.14
C ARG A 65 5.50 -5.87 2.70
N SER A 66 6.23 -5.90 1.59
CA SER A 66 6.94 -4.72 1.09
C SER A 66 5.98 -3.56 0.84
N SER A 67 4.77 -3.85 0.36
CA SER A 67 3.74 -2.82 0.17
C SER A 67 3.17 -2.33 1.51
N ALA A 68 2.97 -3.23 2.49
CA ALA A 68 2.56 -2.87 3.85
C ALA A 68 3.58 -1.95 4.54
N LEU A 69 4.88 -2.29 4.48
CA LEU A 69 5.97 -1.49 5.03
C LEU A 69 6.05 -0.11 4.37
N HIS A 70 5.85 -0.03 3.05
CA HIS A 70 5.75 1.24 2.33
C HIS A 70 4.63 2.14 2.91
N ALA A 71 3.44 1.60 3.22
CA ALA A 71 2.40 2.39 3.87
C ALA A 71 2.77 2.86 5.30
N PHE A 72 3.54 2.06 6.03
CA PHE A 72 4.08 2.45 7.34
C PHE A 72 5.10 3.59 7.21
N ASP A 73 6.06 3.47 6.29
CA ASP A 73 7.09 4.49 6.04
C ASP A 73 6.47 5.81 5.57
N TRP A 74 5.50 5.73 4.65
CA TRP A 74 4.71 6.89 4.20
C TRP A 74 4.01 7.57 5.38
N THR A 75 3.42 6.79 6.30
CA THR A 75 2.76 7.32 7.49
C THR A 75 3.75 8.05 8.40
N ASN A 76 4.99 7.56 8.52
CA ASN A 76 6.03 8.18 9.35
C ASN A 76 6.75 9.33 8.67
N ASP A 77 6.58 9.53 7.36
CA ASP A 77 7.31 10.51 6.55
C ASP A 77 8.81 10.17 6.48
N ASP A 78 9.12 8.87 6.53
CA ASP A 78 10.47 8.30 6.40
C ASP A 78 10.87 8.09 4.92
N GLU A 79 10.03 8.56 4.00
CA GLU A 79 10.21 8.52 2.55
C GLU A 79 10.75 9.84 1.98
N ASP A 80 11.00 9.88 0.66
CA ASP A 80 11.43 11.11 0.00
C ASP A 80 10.30 12.16 0.10
N PRO A 81 10.57 13.44 0.39
CA PRO A 81 9.55 14.49 0.33
C PRO A 81 8.85 14.64 -1.03
N ASP A 82 9.41 14.07 -2.09
CA ASP A 82 8.77 13.96 -3.41
C ASP A 82 7.89 12.70 -3.59
N ASP A 83 7.90 11.74 -2.64
CA ASP A 83 6.95 10.61 -2.62
C ASP A 83 5.55 11.14 -2.28
N GLY A 84 4.71 11.16 -3.31
CA GLY A 84 3.37 11.73 -3.29
C GLY A 84 2.35 10.84 -2.59
N SER A 85 1.41 10.33 -3.38
CA SER A 85 0.32 9.46 -2.91
C SER A 85 0.65 8.01 -3.26
N LEU A 86 0.49 7.10 -2.30
CA LEU A 86 0.59 5.64 -2.50
C LEU A 86 -0.34 5.15 -3.63
N ALA A 87 -1.45 5.84 -3.85
CA ALA A 87 -2.36 5.55 -4.94
C ALA A 87 -1.75 5.77 -6.34
N GLU A 88 -0.71 6.59 -6.48
CA GLU A 88 -0.09 6.88 -7.78
C GLU A 88 0.81 5.74 -8.28
N ASP A 89 1.25 4.85 -7.40
CA ASP A 89 2.18 3.76 -7.72
C ASP A 89 1.52 2.53 -8.37
N TRP A 90 0.20 2.45 -8.31
CA TRP A 90 -0.50 1.23 -8.71
C TRP A 90 -0.70 1.15 -10.24
N PRO A 91 -0.36 0.01 -10.87
CA PRO A 91 -0.57 -0.18 -12.30
C PRO A 91 -2.06 -0.35 -12.61
N LEU A 92 -2.66 0.67 -13.21
CA LEU A 92 -4.07 0.68 -13.61
C LEU A 92 -4.33 -0.08 -14.93
N LYS A 93 -5.54 -0.63 -15.09
CA LYS A 93 -6.01 -1.28 -16.33
C LYS A 93 -6.16 -0.24 -17.44
N GLU A 94 -6.80 0.88 -17.10
CA GLU A 94 -6.95 2.07 -17.95
C GLU A 94 -6.45 3.30 -17.17
N LYS A 95 -5.72 4.20 -17.83
CA LYS A 95 -5.35 5.48 -17.21
C LYS A 95 -6.63 6.29 -17.01
N PRO A 96 -6.88 6.88 -15.83
CA PRO A 96 -7.98 7.84 -15.69
C PRO A 96 -7.77 8.97 -16.71
N GLU A 97 -8.80 9.26 -17.50
CA GLU A 97 -8.83 10.39 -18.45
C GLU A 97 -8.82 11.75 -17.74
#